data_AF-A0A2E6Z1Z1-F1
#
_entry.id   AF-A0A2E6Z1Z1-F1
#
_cell.length_a   1.000
_cell.length_b   1.000
_cell.length_c   1.000
_cell.angle_alpha   90.00
_cell.angle_beta   90.00
_cell.angle_gamma   90.00
#
_symmetry.space_group_name_H-M   'P 1'
#
loop_
_entity.id
_entity.type
_entity.pdbx_description
1 polymer ?
#
loop_
_entity_poly.entity_id
_entity_poly.type
_entity_poly.pdbx_seq_one_letter_code
_entity_poly.pdbx_strand_id
1 'polypeptide(L)'
;MDYEIRIYPSQKLALDEGVKYVEEVIGEDAILKKSLSSWKEGIQDRRTRSDKSYKGSSANTVRAKYLDYIVYGNSIILCTGLDLTDARQNCSDLAYSIDK
;
A
#
# COMPACT_ATOMS: atom_id res chain seq x y z
N MET A 1 -11.39 -0.23 -7.86
CA MET A 1 -10.49 0.13 -6.75
C MET A 1 -9.89 -1.16 -6.28
N ASP A 2 -8.57 -1.22 -6.22
CA ASP A 2 -7.87 -2.46 -5.94
C ASP A 2 -7.30 -2.39 -4.53
N TYR A 3 -7.42 -3.49 -3.79
CA TYR A 3 -6.89 -3.60 -2.44
C TYR A 3 -5.82 -4.68 -2.40
N GLU A 4 -4.76 -4.42 -1.66
CA GLU A 4 -3.82 -5.46 -1.26
C GLU A 4 -3.93 -5.61 0.25
N ILE A 5 -4.29 -6.81 0.69
CA ILE A 5 -4.47 -7.17 2.09
C ILE A 5 -3.51 -8.30 2.40
N ARG A 6 -2.71 -8.14 3.45
CA ARG A 6 -1.82 -9.18 3.95
C ARG A 6 -2.29 -9.65 5.31
N ILE A 7 -2.52 -10.94 5.44
CA ILE A 7 -2.97 -11.57 6.68
C ILE A 7 -1.77 -12.26 7.32
N TYR A 8 -1.55 -11.99 8.59
CA TYR A 8 -0.46 -12.56 9.39
C TYR A 8 -1.03 -13.56 10.39
N PRO A 9 -0.23 -14.51 10.92
CA PRO A 9 -0.70 -15.43 11.94
C PRO A 9 -1.15 -14.74 13.24
N SER A 10 -0.63 -13.55 13.54
CA SER A 10 -1.03 -12.74 14.69
C SER A 10 -0.86 -11.24 14.43
N GLN A 11 -1.56 -10.43 15.21
CA GLN A 11 -1.37 -8.96 15.21
C GLN A 11 0.07 -8.58 15.55
N LYS A 12 0.71 -9.29 16.48
CA LYS A 12 2.12 -9.06 16.82
C LYS A 12 3.03 -9.23 15.61
N LEU A 13 2.85 -10.28 14.82
CA LEU A 13 3.65 -10.50 13.61
C LEU A 13 3.34 -9.46 12.52
N ALA A 14 2.08 -9.03 12.40
CA ALA A 14 1.74 -7.93 11.50
C ALA A 14 2.53 -6.67 11.86
N LEU A 15 2.60 -6.30 13.14
CA LEU A 15 3.32 -5.12 13.61
C LEU A 15 4.85 -5.28 13.53
N ASP A 16 5.39 -6.40 14.00
CA ASP A 16 6.83 -6.58 14.15
C ASP A 16 7.55 -6.87 12.82
N GLU A 17 6.89 -7.56 11.89
CA GLU A 17 7.46 -7.97 10.61
C GLU A 17 6.70 -7.39 9.42
N GLY A 18 5.37 -7.41 9.47
CA GLY A 18 4.54 -7.01 8.34
C GLY A 18 4.71 -5.55 7.94
N VAL A 19 4.71 -4.65 8.92
CA VAL A 19 4.88 -3.20 8.70
C VAL A 19 6.16 -2.90 7.93
N LYS A 20 7.28 -3.57 8.25
CA LYS A 20 8.58 -3.35 7.57
C LYS A 20 8.50 -3.60 6.06
N TYR A 21 7.78 -4.65 5.65
CA TYR A 21 7.60 -4.95 4.23
C TYR A 21 6.68 -3.94 3.54
N VAL A 22 5.69 -3.41 4.26
CA VAL A 22 4.73 -2.47 3.71
C VAL A 22 5.38 -1.09 3.56
N GLU A 23 6.08 -0.60 4.57
CA GLU A 23 6.83 0.67 4.52
C GLU A 23 7.84 0.71 3.37
N GLU A 24 8.42 -0.43 2.98
CA GLU A 24 9.34 -0.51 1.84
C GLU A 24 8.67 -0.17 0.50
N VAL A 25 7.37 -0.47 0.32
CA VAL A 25 6.71 -0.45 -1.00
C VAL A 25 5.60 0.58 -1.16
N ILE A 26 5.42 1.47 -0.19
CA ILE A 26 4.41 2.54 -0.21
C ILE A 26 5.05 3.93 -0.27
N GLY A 27 4.24 4.93 -0.65
CA GLY A 27 4.66 6.33 -0.60
C GLY A 27 5.65 6.72 -1.70
N GLU A 28 6.29 7.88 -1.52
CA GLU A 28 7.16 8.48 -2.53
C GLU A 28 8.50 7.74 -2.68
N ASP A 29 9.05 7.25 -1.56
CA ASP A 29 10.35 6.56 -1.50
C ASP A 29 10.26 5.04 -1.73
N ALA A 30 9.13 4.55 -2.25
CA ALA A 30 8.88 3.13 -2.41
C ALA A 30 9.90 2.41 -3.29
N ILE A 31 10.36 1.25 -2.82
CA ILE A 31 11.25 0.36 -3.58
C ILE A 31 10.41 -0.55 -4.49
N LEU A 32 10.27 -0.14 -5.75
CA LEU A 32 9.43 -0.83 -6.75
C LEU A 32 10.21 -1.67 -7.76
N LYS A 33 11.53 -1.75 -7.60
CA LYS A 33 12.41 -2.58 -8.43
C LYS A 33 12.57 -3.96 -7.79
N LYS A 34 12.24 -5.01 -8.54
CA LYS A 34 12.34 -6.41 -8.09
C LYS A 34 13.76 -6.81 -7.62
N SER A 35 14.79 -6.16 -8.14
CA SER A 35 16.19 -6.40 -7.75
C SER A 35 16.57 -5.77 -6.42
N LEU A 36 15.83 -4.77 -5.94
CA LEU A 36 16.14 -4.01 -4.72
C LEU A 36 15.20 -4.34 -3.56
N SER A 37 13.96 -4.72 -3.87
CA SER A 37 12.95 -4.99 -2.85
C SER A 37 13.20 -6.32 -2.13
N SER A 38 13.01 -6.31 -0.81
CA SER A 38 12.94 -7.51 0.01
C SER A 38 11.66 -8.31 -0.27
N TRP A 39 10.60 -7.65 -0.75
CA TRP A 39 9.31 -8.24 -1.07
C TRP A 39 9.02 -8.29 -2.59
N LYS A 40 9.52 -9.35 -3.22
CA LYS A 40 9.50 -9.51 -4.68
C LYS A 40 8.16 -9.94 -5.28
N GLU A 41 7.37 -10.71 -4.53
CA GLU A 41 6.08 -11.21 -4.96
C GLU A 41 5.11 -10.04 -5.13
N GLY A 42 4.35 -9.99 -6.23
CA GLY A 42 3.36 -8.93 -6.50
C GLY A 42 3.94 -7.53 -6.74
N ILE A 43 5.28 -7.35 -6.78
CA ILE A 43 5.89 -6.01 -6.86
C ILE A 43 5.52 -5.24 -8.13
N GLN A 44 5.13 -5.92 -9.20
CA GLN A 44 4.65 -5.26 -10.42
C GLN A 44 3.26 -4.64 -10.24
N ASP A 45 2.41 -5.25 -9.41
CA ASP A 45 1.03 -4.82 -9.16
C ASP A 45 0.96 -3.63 -8.21
N ARG A 46 2.03 -3.39 -7.43
CA ARG A 46 2.21 -2.23 -6.56
C ARG A 46 2.68 -0.97 -7.28
N ARG A 47 2.80 -1.03 -8.61
CA ARG A 47 3.26 0.08 -9.44
C ARG A 47 2.08 0.76 -10.10
N THR A 48 2.09 2.09 -10.13
CA THR A 48 1.22 2.88 -11.00
C THR A 48 2.06 3.78 -11.92
N ARG A 49 1.49 4.11 -13.08
CA ARG A 49 2.00 5.13 -14.01
C ARG A 49 1.02 6.29 -14.17
N SER A 50 -0.10 6.30 -13.44
CA SER A 50 -1.15 7.30 -13.63
C SER A 50 -0.73 8.68 -13.12
N ASP A 51 -1.05 9.68 -13.93
CA ASP A 51 -1.03 11.12 -13.66
C ASP A 51 -1.98 11.55 -12.53
N LYS A 52 -3.02 10.75 -12.25
CA LYS A 52 -4.13 11.14 -11.37
C LYS A 52 -3.77 11.25 -9.88
N SER A 53 -2.74 10.54 -9.43
CA SER A 53 -2.53 10.31 -7.99
C SER A 53 -1.51 11.23 -7.33
N TYR A 54 -0.92 12.18 -8.05
CA TYR A 54 0.03 13.14 -7.46
C TYR A 54 0.19 14.33 -8.38
N LYS A 55 -0.19 15.53 -7.92
CA LYS A 55 0.05 16.79 -8.63
C LYS A 55 1.56 16.90 -8.93
N GLY A 56 1.95 16.98 -10.20
CA GLY A 56 3.29 17.43 -10.59
C GLY A 56 4.29 16.40 -11.14
N SER A 57 3.89 15.24 -11.67
CA SER A 57 4.82 14.45 -12.52
C SER A 57 4.26 14.06 -13.88
N SER A 58 5.20 13.93 -14.81
CA SER A 58 4.99 13.42 -16.16
C SER A 58 4.34 12.03 -16.13
N ALA A 59 3.47 11.78 -17.11
CA ALA A 59 2.67 10.57 -17.27
C ALA A 59 3.47 9.25 -17.44
N ASN A 60 4.79 9.26 -17.25
CA ASN A 60 5.68 8.11 -17.47
C ASN A 60 6.51 7.71 -16.24
N THR A 61 6.40 8.41 -15.11
CA THR A 61 7.12 8.03 -13.88
C THR A 61 6.41 6.88 -13.19
N VAL A 62 7.16 5.82 -12.89
CA VAL A 62 6.70 4.68 -12.08
C VAL A 62 6.64 5.11 -10.63
N ARG A 63 5.50 4.89 -9.98
CA ARG A 63 5.23 5.27 -8.58
C ARG A 63 4.56 4.15 -7.80
N ALA A 64 4.55 4.27 -6.48
CA ALA A 64 3.81 3.36 -5.63
C ALA A 64 2.31 3.53 -5.90
N LYS A 65 1.60 2.42 -6.03
CA LYS A 65 0.14 2.40 -6.12
C LYS A 65 -0.51 2.74 -4.77
N TYR A 66 0.17 2.41 -3.69
CA TYR A 66 -0.30 2.57 -2.31
C TYR A 66 0.44 3.73 -1.64
N LEU A 67 -0.30 4.61 -0.98
CA LEU A 67 0.23 5.82 -0.36
C LEU A 67 0.36 5.70 1.17
N ASP A 68 -0.44 4.82 1.77
CA ASP A 68 -0.41 4.54 3.20
C ASP A 68 -0.87 3.10 3.48
N TYR A 69 -0.99 2.72 4.75
CA TYR A 69 -1.54 1.46 5.20
C TYR A 69 -2.32 1.61 6.50
N ILE A 70 -3.19 0.63 6.79
CA ILE A 70 -3.79 0.45 8.12
C ILE A 70 -3.55 -0.97 8.62
N VAL A 71 -3.43 -1.12 9.93
CA VAL A 71 -3.39 -2.43 10.60
C VAL A 71 -4.76 -2.70 11.20
N TYR A 72 -5.39 -3.78 10.77
CA TYR A 72 -6.71 -4.19 11.21
C TYR A 72 -6.65 -5.65 11.70
N GLY A 73 -6.67 -5.85 13.02
CA GLY A 73 -6.43 -7.14 13.65
C GLY A 73 -5.05 -7.70 13.31
N ASN A 74 -5.02 -8.90 12.73
CA ASN A 74 -3.81 -9.55 12.22
C ASN A 74 -3.54 -9.25 10.73
N SER A 75 -4.22 -8.26 10.16
CA SER A 75 -4.10 -7.92 8.74
C SER A 75 -3.53 -6.51 8.53
N ILE A 76 -2.81 -6.32 7.42
CA ILE A 76 -2.38 -5.01 6.96
C ILE A 76 -3.03 -4.74 5.61
N ILE A 77 -3.71 -3.61 5.48
CA ILE A 77 -4.41 -3.17 4.28
C ILE A 77 -3.62 -2.02 3.68
N LEU A 78 -3.17 -2.15 2.43
CA LEU A 78 -2.47 -1.09 1.72
C LEU A 78 -3.49 -0.16 1.05
N CYS A 79 -3.28 1.14 1.23
CA CYS A 79 -4.26 2.19 0.92
C CYS A 79 -3.97 2.86 -0.42
N THR A 80 -4.91 2.73 -1.35
CA THR A 80 -4.85 3.44 -2.65
C THR A 80 -5.63 4.74 -2.57
N GLY A 81 -5.14 5.80 -3.21
CA GLY A 81 -5.81 7.09 -3.24
C GLY A 81 -5.16 8.07 -4.22
N LEU A 82 -5.81 9.21 -4.43
CA LEU A 82 -5.24 10.30 -5.22
C LEU A 82 -4.29 11.17 -4.40
N ASP A 83 -4.39 11.12 -3.08
CA ASP A 83 -3.44 11.65 -2.11
C ASP A 83 -3.53 10.84 -0.80
N LEU A 84 -2.74 11.22 0.20
CA LEU A 84 -2.70 10.55 1.50
C LEU A 84 -4.06 10.57 2.22
N THR A 85 -4.82 11.66 2.09
CA THR A 85 -6.13 11.79 2.75
C THR A 85 -7.12 10.84 2.10
N ASP A 86 -7.21 10.87 0.78
CA ASP A 86 -8.05 9.95 0.00
C ASP A 86 -7.69 8.49 0.30
N ALA A 87 -6.39 8.18 0.32
CA ALA A 87 -5.92 6.82 0.56
C ALA A 87 -6.39 6.28 1.92
N ARG A 88 -6.19 7.06 2.99
CA ARG A 88 -6.62 6.71 4.34
C ARG A 88 -8.12 6.54 4.44
N GLN A 89 -8.89 7.41 3.79
CA GLN A 89 -10.35 7.33 3.77
C GLN A 89 -10.80 6.01 3.12
N ASN A 90 -10.25 5.67 1.95
CA ASN A 90 -10.61 4.43 1.24
C ASN A 90 -10.33 3.17 2.06
N CYS A 91 -9.20 3.14 2.78
CA CYS A 91 -8.89 2.05 3.71
C CYS A 91 -9.85 1.98 4.90
N SER A 92 -10.19 3.14 5.47
CA SER A 92 -11.12 3.23 6.61
C SER A 92 -12.52 2.76 6.22
N ASP A 93 -13.00 3.16 5.04
CA ASP A 93 -14.28 2.73 4.48
C ASP A 93 -14.30 1.21 4.26
N LEU A 94 -13.21 0.64 3.74
CA LEU A 94 -13.08 -0.80 3.60
C LEU A 94 -13.12 -1.52 4.95
N ALA A 95 -12.33 -1.07 5.92
CA ALA A 95 -12.30 -1.68 7.26
C ALA A 95 -13.69 -1.66 7.90
N TYR A 96 -14.39 -0.51 7.85
CA TYR A 96 -15.75 -0.38 8.35
C TYR A 96 -16.75 -1.31 7.64
N SER A 97 -16.56 -1.57 6.34
CA SER A 97 -17.41 -2.49 5.58
C SER A 97 -17.21 -3.96 5.96
N ILE A 98 -16.04 -4.32 6.50
CA ILE A 98 -15.73 -5.69 6.95
C ILE A 98 -16.32 -5.96 8.34
N ASP A 99 -16.43 -4.92 9.17
CA ASP A 99 -17.01 -4.98 10.52
C ASP A 99 -18.55 -5.21 10.54
N LYS A 100 -19.20 -5.26 9.37
CA LYS A 100 -20.66 -5.26 9.23
C LYS A 100 -21.20 -6.59 8.72
#